data_AF-A0A966PX67-F1
#
_entry.id   AF-A0A966PX67-F1
#
_cell.length_a   1.000
_cell.length_b   1.000
_cell.length_c   1.000
_cell.angle_alpha   90.00
_cell.angle_beta   90.00
_cell.angle_gamma   90.00
#
_symmetry.space_group_name_H-M   'P 1'
#
loop_
_entity.id
_entity.type
_entity.pdbx_description
1 polymer ?
#
loop_
_entity_poly.entity_id
_entity_poly.type
_entity_poly.pdbx_seq_one_letter_code
_entity_poly.pdbx_strand_id
1 'polypeptide(L)'
;MSNINPNNINSAYPVAGVDNDSQGFRDNFTNIKNNFAYAQSELNDLQSKAIVKSALTGTTLNNNMGGTLLSSAQIQDFRETEYDNGIISTNVTLDHSRGHYHKVQTNGTVTLAFSNFPAAGTVGRIRLKLNVTSTSHRLILPSAVSIGTKYLQDYLQTNNSIGYTQSGTGIYWYEFVSDDAGATITIFPLSRPRVNPDYLYSNVSNGTSAVNTTNVSVISKLILDNGAAGALANVKVTFPSYPMDGQFLSISSNVSVTNLFLTAGNTINGNTTTLSGNSHLGYTFVNSAGKWFRTQL
;
A
#
# COMPACT_ATOMS: atom_id res chain seq x y z
N MET A 1 31.98 6.35 27.84
CA MET A 1 32.75 5.56 28.83
C MET A 1 32.40 6.09 30.21
N SER A 2 32.37 5.25 31.25
CA SER A 2 32.02 5.70 32.62
C SER A 2 33.06 6.67 33.17
N ASN A 3 32.60 7.68 33.90
CA ASN A 3 33.44 8.64 34.65
C ASN A 3 33.73 8.16 36.08
N ILE A 4 33.10 7.06 36.52
CA ILE A 4 33.38 6.46 37.83
C ILE A 4 34.81 5.92 37.83
N ASN A 5 35.63 6.38 38.76
CA ASN A 5 37.00 5.90 38.95
C ASN A 5 37.24 5.52 40.43
N PRO A 6 37.13 4.23 40.77
CA PRO A 6 37.38 3.77 42.14
C PRO A 6 38.87 3.82 42.51
N ASN A 7 39.81 3.88 41.56
CA ASN A 7 41.24 3.91 41.84
C ASN A 7 41.71 5.22 42.50
N ASN A 8 40.89 6.27 42.43
CA ASN A 8 41.13 7.51 43.17
C ASN A 8 40.85 7.35 44.68
N ILE A 9 40.25 6.23 45.10
CA ILE A 9 40.04 5.92 46.52
C ILE A 9 41.23 5.11 47.01
N ASN A 10 41.94 5.61 48.00
CA ASN A 10 43.01 4.88 48.66
C ASN A 10 42.42 3.84 49.62
N SER A 11 42.39 2.57 49.20
CA SER A 11 41.88 1.46 50.01
C SER A 11 42.78 1.09 51.21
N ALA A 12 44.04 1.53 51.20
CA ALA A 12 44.95 1.36 52.33
C ALA A 12 44.72 2.43 53.42
N TYR A 13 43.81 3.38 53.21
CA TYR A 13 43.51 4.45 54.16
C TYR A 13 42.18 4.23 54.90
N PRO A 14 42.12 4.36 56.23
CA PRO A 14 43.24 4.63 57.14
C PRO A 14 44.15 3.42 57.37
N VAL A 15 45.42 3.68 57.70
CA VAL A 15 46.40 2.66 58.07
C VAL A 15 46.30 2.40 59.58
N ALA A 16 46.09 1.15 59.97
CA ALA A 16 45.97 0.78 61.38
C ALA A 16 47.31 0.92 62.14
N GLY A 17 47.24 1.35 63.41
CA GLY A 17 48.41 1.44 64.29
C GLY A 17 49.32 2.66 64.05
N VAL A 18 48.92 3.61 63.19
CA VAL A 18 49.62 4.88 62.96
C VAL A 18 48.65 6.07 63.00
N ASP A 19 49.18 7.26 63.28
CA ASP A 19 48.40 8.51 63.18
C ASP A 19 48.08 8.79 61.70
N ASN A 20 46.79 8.98 61.40
CA ASN A 20 46.30 9.21 60.05
C ASN A 20 46.00 10.71 59.84
N ASP A 21 46.61 11.35 58.85
CA ASP A 21 46.25 12.70 58.39
C ASP A 21 44.76 12.80 58.01
N SER A 22 44.08 13.81 58.57
CA SER A 22 42.72 14.19 58.19
C SER A 22 42.53 14.43 56.67
N GLN A 23 43.59 14.81 55.94
CA GLN A 23 43.53 15.04 54.50
C GLN A 23 43.20 13.76 53.71
N GLY A 24 43.81 12.61 54.06
CA GLY A 24 43.51 11.34 53.38
C GLY A 24 42.04 10.93 53.52
N PHE A 25 41.41 11.23 54.67
CA PHE A 25 39.97 11.05 54.86
C PHE A 25 39.15 11.98 53.96
N ARG A 26 39.53 13.26 53.86
CA ARG A 26 38.85 14.25 53.00
C ARG A 26 38.97 13.90 51.52
N ASP A 27 40.13 13.42 51.09
CA ASP A 27 40.37 13.01 49.70
C ASP A 27 39.54 11.77 49.36
N ASN A 28 39.59 10.71 50.18
CA ASN A 28 38.76 9.53 49.99
C ASN A 28 37.26 9.87 49.98
N PHE A 29 36.79 10.71 50.92
CA PHE A 29 35.39 11.14 50.96
C PHE A 29 34.98 11.91 49.69
N THR A 30 35.83 12.84 49.24
CA THR A 30 35.58 13.63 48.02
C THR A 30 35.50 12.72 46.80
N ASN A 31 36.40 11.74 46.69
CA ASN A 31 36.41 10.78 45.60
C ASN A 31 35.19 9.85 45.63
N ILE A 32 34.76 9.38 46.82
CA ILE A 32 33.51 8.63 46.99
C ILE A 32 32.30 9.46 46.53
N LYS A 33 32.20 10.71 47.00
CA LYS A 33 31.09 11.61 46.65
C LYS A 33 31.03 11.87 45.14
N ASN A 34 32.17 12.16 44.52
CA ASN A 34 32.24 12.39 43.07
C ASN A 34 31.83 11.15 42.29
N ASN A 35 32.31 9.97 42.69
CA ASN A 35 31.90 8.71 42.09
C ASN A 35 30.40 8.45 42.21
N PHE A 36 29.76 8.77 43.36
CA PHE A 36 28.30 8.69 43.49
C PHE A 36 27.55 9.68 42.60
N ALA A 37 28.08 10.90 42.41
CA ALA A 37 27.49 11.88 41.49
C ALA A 37 27.57 11.40 40.03
N TYR A 38 28.70 10.81 39.61
CA TYR A 38 28.84 10.21 38.29
C TYR A 38 27.90 9.02 38.10
N ALA A 39 27.81 8.13 39.09
CA ALA A 39 26.88 7.00 39.06
C ALA A 39 25.43 7.46 38.90
N GLN A 40 25.01 8.49 39.65
CA GLN A 40 23.69 9.06 39.50
C GLN A 40 23.45 9.60 38.08
N SER A 41 24.40 10.36 37.53
CA SER A 41 24.27 10.92 36.18
C SER A 41 24.17 9.84 35.10
N GLU A 42 25.01 8.81 35.17
CA GLU A 42 25.02 7.71 34.21
C GLU A 42 23.76 6.85 34.30
N LEU A 43 23.26 6.60 35.52
CA LEU A 43 22.00 5.89 35.72
C LEU A 43 20.81 6.69 35.19
N ASN A 44 20.76 8.01 35.41
CA ASN A 44 19.72 8.86 34.85
C ASN A 44 19.73 8.82 33.31
N ASP A 45 20.92 8.80 32.69
CA ASP A 45 21.05 8.68 31.24
C ASP A 45 20.49 7.34 30.75
N LEU A 46 20.86 6.22 31.41
CA LEU A 46 20.32 4.90 31.11
C LEU A 46 18.80 4.83 31.30
N GLN A 47 18.26 5.39 32.39
CA GLN A 47 16.82 5.40 32.64
C GLN A 47 16.04 6.15 31.54
N SER A 48 16.68 7.12 30.87
CA SER A 48 16.06 7.88 29.78
C SER A 48 16.17 7.24 28.39
N LYS A 49 17.06 6.26 28.19
CA LYS A 49 17.40 5.71 26.86
C LYS A 49 17.32 4.19 26.75
N ALA A 50 17.25 3.47 27.87
CA ALA A 50 17.27 2.02 27.87
C ALA A 50 15.95 1.42 27.35
N ILE A 51 16.07 0.28 26.66
CA ILE A 51 14.94 -0.59 26.36
C ILE A 51 14.71 -1.48 27.58
N VAL A 52 13.52 -1.39 28.18
CA VAL A 52 13.18 -2.08 29.44
C VAL A 52 11.99 -3.03 29.28
N LYS A 53 11.92 -4.05 30.13
CA LYS A 53 10.84 -5.05 30.12
C LYS A 53 9.58 -4.59 30.86
N SER A 54 9.72 -3.63 31.78
CA SER A 54 8.66 -3.05 32.60
C SER A 54 8.94 -1.57 32.83
N ALA A 55 7.91 -0.80 33.18
CA ALA A 55 8.09 0.60 33.53
C ALA A 55 9.09 0.75 34.68
N LEU A 56 9.96 1.76 34.60
CA LEU A 56 10.75 2.18 35.75
C LEU A 56 9.82 2.85 36.76
N THR A 57 10.15 2.78 38.05
CA THR A 57 9.34 3.39 39.11
C THR A 57 9.06 4.87 38.81
N GLY A 58 7.78 5.25 38.80
CA GLY A 58 7.35 6.63 38.50
C GLY A 58 7.22 6.96 37.00
N THR A 59 7.34 5.99 36.10
CA THR A 59 7.21 6.17 34.64
C THR A 59 6.13 5.28 34.04
N THR A 60 5.78 5.51 32.78
CA THR A 60 4.99 4.58 31.96
C THR A 60 5.92 3.77 31.05
N LEU A 61 5.61 2.50 30.83
CA LEU A 61 6.41 1.66 29.94
C LEU A 61 6.22 2.14 28.50
N ASN A 62 7.28 2.69 27.90
CA ASN A 62 7.28 3.09 26.50
C ASN A 62 8.67 2.95 25.88
N ASN A 63 8.93 1.85 25.18
CA ASN A 63 10.17 1.64 24.42
C ASN A 63 10.06 2.29 23.02
N ASN A 64 9.85 3.62 22.99
CA ASN A 64 9.78 4.38 21.75
C ASN A 64 11.19 4.77 21.31
N MET A 65 11.77 3.98 20.40
CA MET A 65 13.12 4.19 19.87
C MET A 65 13.29 5.51 19.08
N GLY A 66 12.25 6.34 18.93
CA GLY A 66 12.35 7.67 18.32
C GLY A 66 12.83 7.68 16.87
N GLY A 67 12.63 6.58 16.14
CA GLY A 67 13.11 6.40 14.76
C GLY A 67 14.60 6.05 14.64
N THR A 68 15.28 5.71 15.74
CA THR A 68 16.68 5.25 15.68
C THR A 68 16.84 3.92 14.95
N LEU A 69 17.98 3.73 14.27
CA LEU A 69 18.28 2.54 13.48
C LEU A 69 18.53 1.32 14.38
N LEU A 70 17.74 0.26 14.18
CA LEU A 70 18.04 -1.09 14.66
C LEU A 70 18.59 -1.92 13.48
N SER A 71 19.87 -2.30 13.52
CA SER A 71 20.55 -3.00 12.41
C SER A 71 21.07 -4.38 12.83
N SER A 72 21.13 -5.31 11.86
CA SER A 72 21.62 -6.69 12.03
C SER A 72 20.99 -7.48 13.18
N ALA A 73 19.73 -7.20 13.51
CA ALA A 73 19.00 -7.90 14.56
C ALA A 73 18.35 -9.19 14.04
N GLN A 74 18.56 -10.31 14.75
CA GLN A 74 17.71 -11.50 14.61
C GLN A 74 16.48 -11.31 15.50
N ILE A 75 15.29 -11.41 14.91
CA ILE A 75 14.01 -11.24 15.62
C ILE A 75 13.19 -12.53 15.59
N GLN A 76 12.51 -12.83 16.71
CA GLN A 76 11.63 -13.99 16.87
C GLN A 76 10.44 -13.60 17.75
N ASP A 77 9.25 -14.10 17.44
CA ASP A 77 7.98 -13.75 18.12
C ASP A 77 7.69 -12.23 18.19
N PHE A 78 8.03 -11.51 17.10
CA PHE A 78 7.67 -10.10 16.97
C PHE A 78 6.18 -9.94 16.64
N ARG A 79 5.51 -9.03 17.33
CA ARG A 79 4.06 -8.81 17.21
C ARG A 79 3.80 -7.43 16.62
N GLU A 80 2.81 -7.35 15.73
CA GLU A 80 2.28 -6.09 15.23
C GLU A 80 1.06 -5.68 16.08
N THR A 81 0.87 -4.38 16.29
CA THR A 81 -0.36 -3.86 16.90
C THR A 81 -1.51 -3.92 15.90
N GLU A 82 -2.61 -4.60 16.28
CA GLU A 82 -3.90 -4.50 15.61
C GLU A 82 -4.67 -3.28 16.13
N TYR A 83 -5.06 -2.39 15.22
CA TYR A 83 -5.94 -1.27 15.50
C TYR A 83 -7.31 -1.48 14.86
N ASP A 84 -8.35 -1.62 15.68
CA ASP A 84 -9.72 -1.79 15.22
C ASP A 84 -10.41 -0.42 15.05
N ASN A 85 -10.69 -0.03 13.81
CA ASN A 85 -11.44 1.20 13.54
C ASN A 85 -12.96 0.99 13.71
N GLY A 86 -13.42 -0.24 13.90
CA GLY A 86 -14.83 -0.57 14.09
C GLY A 86 -15.66 -0.58 12.80
N ILE A 87 -16.95 -0.26 12.95
CA ILE A 87 -17.96 -0.29 11.88
C ILE A 87 -18.10 1.11 11.27
N ILE A 88 -17.83 1.24 9.98
CA ILE A 88 -17.73 2.52 9.28
C ILE A 88 -18.75 2.61 8.14
N SER A 89 -19.44 3.75 8.05
CA SER A 89 -20.41 4.06 6.99
C SER A 89 -19.97 5.18 6.04
N THR A 90 -18.94 5.96 6.39
CA THR A 90 -18.50 7.12 5.59
C THR A 90 -16.98 7.22 5.44
N ASN A 91 -16.24 7.59 6.49
CA ASN A 91 -14.82 7.94 6.42
C ASN A 91 -14.03 7.14 7.45
N VAL A 92 -12.83 6.72 7.10
CA VAL A 92 -11.86 6.17 8.06
C VAL A 92 -10.45 6.58 7.68
N THR A 93 -9.70 7.08 8.65
CA THR A 93 -8.27 7.41 8.49
C THR A 93 -7.44 6.27 9.06
N LEU A 94 -6.60 5.67 8.22
CA LEU A 94 -5.63 4.67 8.64
C LEU A 94 -4.35 5.39 9.09
N ASP A 95 -4.18 5.46 10.40
CA ASP A 95 -3.06 6.14 11.06
C ASP A 95 -1.93 5.15 11.36
N HIS A 96 -0.83 5.26 10.60
CA HIS A 96 0.32 4.36 10.72
C HIS A 96 0.92 4.35 12.13
N SER A 97 0.80 5.43 12.90
CA SER A 97 1.34 5.51 14.26
C SER A 97 0.53 4.69 15.28
N ARG A 98 -0.71 4.32 14.96
CA ARG A 98 -1.57 3.51 15.82
C ARG A 98 -1.37 2.01 15.63
N GLY A 99 -0.77 1.60 14.52
CA GLY A 99 -0.45 0.21 14.23
C GLY A 99 -0.22 0.00 12.74
N HIS A 100 0.43 -1.12 12.40
CA HIS A 100 0.61 -1.51 11.00
C HIS A 100 -0.58 -2.31 10.47
N TYR A 101 -1.42 -2.85 11.35
CA TYR A 101 -2.56 -3.69 10.98
C TYR A 101 -3.87 -3.04 11.43
N HIS A 102 -4.72 -2.69 10.48
CA HIS A 102 -6.00 -2.03 10.71
C HIS A 102 -7.17 -2.94 10.36
N LYS A 103 -8.23 -2.90 11.17
CA LYS A 103 -9.53 -3.52 10.86
C LYS A 103 -10.60 -2.48 10.60
N VAL A 104 -11.46 -2.78 9.64
CA VAL A 104 -12.65 -1.99 9.30
C VAL A 104 -13.77 -2.95 8.93
N GLN A 105 -14.97 -2.72 9.43
CA GLN A 105 -16.19 -3.32 8.90
C GLN A 105 -17.03 -2.28 8.20
N THR A 106 -17.55 -2.58 7.01
CA THR A 106 -18.41 -1.65 6.28
C THR A 106 -19.84 -1.67 6.83
N ASN A 107 -20.50 -0.52 6.89
CA ASN A 107 -21.95 -0.35 7.00
C ASN A 107 -22.48 0.65 5.95
N GLY A 108 -21.69 0.85 4.90
CA GLY A 108 -21.90 1.80 3.83
C GLY A 108 -20.65 1.88 2.95
N THR A 109 -20.65 2.80 1.99
CA THR A 109 -19.43 3.12 1.22
C THR A 109 -18.43 3.82 2.12
N VAL A 110 -17.22 3.26 2.21
CA VAL A 110 -16.15 3.73 3.08
C VAL A 110 -15.10 4.48 2.26
N THR A 111 -14.76 5.70 2.67
CA THR A 111 -13.69 6.51 2.12
C THR A 111 -12.46 6.43 3.01
N LEU A 112 -11.34 5.98 2.45
CA LEU A 112 -10.07 5.92 3.14
C LEU A 112 -9.36 7.28 3.12
N ALA A 113 -8.70 7.58 4.22
CA ALA A 113 -7.61 8.54 4.31
C ALA A 113 -6.42 7.87 5.01
N PHE A 114 -5.25 8.47 4.92
CA PHE A 114 -4.03 7.99 5.56
C PHE A 114 -3.39 9.13 6.33
N SER A 115 -2.73 8.81 7.44
CA SER A 115 -1.94 9.78 8.20
C SER A 115 -0.71 9.13 8.81
N ASN A 116 0.28 9.97 9.14
CA ASN A 116 1.46 9.61 9.92
C ASN A 116 2.32 8.49 9.28
N PHE A 117 2.27 8.33 7.96
CA PHE A 117 3.32 7.60 7.25
C PHE A 117 4.69 8.24 7.58
N PRO A 118 5.76 7.43 7.65
CA PRO A 118 7.06 7.94 8.02
C PRO A 118 7.60 8.86 6.93
N ALA A 119 8.52 9.75 7.31
CA ALA A 119 9.09 10.75 6.41
C ALA A 119 9.83 10.10 5.22
N ALA A 120 9.97 10.88 4.15
CA ALA A 120 10.65 10.44 2.94
C ALA A 120 12.05 9.87 3.22
N GLY A 121 12.40 8.78 2.55
CA GLY A 121 13.64 8.03 2.79
C GLY A 121 13.49 6.85 3.76
N THR A 122 12.30 6.67 4.34
CA THR A 122 11.91 5.44 5.06
C THR A 122 10.55 4.96 4.55
N VAL A 123 10.30 3.65 4.65
CA VAL A 123 9.08 3.05 4.09
C VAL A 123 8.10 2.71 5.20
N GLY A 124 6.87 3.22 5.10
CA GLY A 124 5.75 2.81 5.95
C GLY A 124 4.84 1.84 5.23
N ARG A 125 4.24 0.91 5.99
CA ARG A 125 3.30 -0.09 5.47
C ARG A 125 2.08 -0.19 6.39
N ILE A 126 0.89 -0.19 5.78
CA ILE A 126 -0.37 -0.46 6.47
C ILE A 126 -1.06 -1.64 5.80
N ARG A 127 -1.41 -2.66 6.58
CA ARG A 127 -2.32 -3.73 6.17
C ARG A 127 -3.73 -3.42 6.65
N LEU A 128 -4.68 -3.45 5.74
CA LEU A 128 -6.10 -3.30 6.02
C LEU A 128 -6.80 -4.64 5.88
N LYS A 129 -7.43 -5.11 6.97
CA LYS A 129 -8.47 -6.15 6.96
C LYS A 129 -9.84 -5.48 6.90
N LEU A 130 -10.46 -5.51 5.73
CA LEU A 130 -11.77 -4.94 5.47
C LEU A 130 -12.84 -6.04 5.44
N ASN A 131 -13.81 -5.99 6.34
CA ASN A 131 -15.00 -6.84 6.30
C ASN A 131 -16.13 -6.12 5.54
N VAL A 132 -16.41 -6.56 4.32
CA VAL A 132 -17.47 -6.01 3.47
C VAL A 132 -18.76 -6.78 3.71
N THR A 133 -19.79 -6.08 4.16
CA THR A 133 -21.08 -6.66 4.58
C THR A 133 -22.16 -6.59 3.51
N SER A 134 -21.96 -5.83 2.43
CA SER A 134 -22.86 -5.74 1.28
C SER A 134 -22.07 -5.51 -0.01
N THR A 135 -22.50 -6.15 -1.11
CA THR A 135 -21.91 -5.97 -2.44
C THR A 135 -22.18 -4.58 -3.05
N SER A 136 -23.09 -3.80 -2.46
CA SER A 136 -23.33 -2.39 -2.82
C SER A 136 -22.32 -1.43 -2.21
N HIS A 137 -21.61 -1.83 -1.16
CA HIS A 137 -20.60 -1.01 -0.54
C HIS A 137 -19.39 -0.85 -1.46
N ARG A 138 -18.70 0.28 -1.33
CA ARG A 138 -17.45 0.55 -2.04
C ARG A 138 -16.37 1.01 -1.07
N LEU A 139 -15.12 0.77 -1.42
CA LEU A 139 -13.96 1.36 -0.75
C LEU A 139 -13.41 2.46 -1.66
N ILE A 140 -13.62 3.72 -1.29
CA ILE A 140 -13.07 4.88 -2.01
C ILE A 140 -11.65 5.12 -1.52
N LEU A 141 -10.71 5.16 -2.45
CA LEU A 141 -9.30 5.41 -2.19
C LEU A 141 -8.99 6.91 -2.41
N PRO A 142 -8.15 7.54 -1.57
CA PRO A 142 -7.72 8.90 -1.81
C PRO A 142 -6.82 8.95 -3.06
N SER A 143 -6.71 10.12 -3.70
CA SER A 143 -5.92 10.31 -4.93
C SER A 143 -4.44 9.94 -4.77
N ALA A 144 -3.92 10.02 -3.54
CA ALA A 144 -2.57 9.56 -3.20
C ALA A 144 -2.38 8.06 -3.53
N VAL A 145 -3.43 7.24 -3.46
CA VAL A 145 -3.39 5.84 -3.92
C VAL A 145 -3.48 5.81 -5.44
N SER A 146 -2.33 5.88 -6.09
CA SER A 146 -2.21 6.04 -7.54
C SER A 146 -1.42 4.90 -8.20
N ILE A 147 -0.68 4.09 -7.44
CA ILE A 147 0.14 2.98 -7.95
C ILE A 147 -0.50 1.65 -7.58
N GLY A 148 -0.56 0.72 -8.55
CA GLY A 148 -1.11 -0.63 -8.35
C GLY A 148 -2.63 -0.74 -8.55
N THR A 149 -3.33 0.39 -8.69
CA THR A 149 -4.80 0.45 -8.87
C THR A 149 -5.30 -0.31 -10.10
N LYS A 150 -4.52 -0.33 -11.18
CA LYS A 150 -4.87 -1.03 -12.44
C LYS A 150 -5.03 -2.56 -12.31
N TYR A 151 -4.55 -3.15 -11.21
CA TYR A 151 -4.61 -4.61 -10.98
C TYR A 151 -5.72 -5.03 -10.00
N LEU A 152 -6.53 -4.07 -9.54
CA LEU A 152 -7.58 -4.30 -8.56
C LEU A 152 -8.87 -4.77 -9.25
N GLN A 153 -9.43 -5.87 -8.76
CA GLN A 153 -10.76 -6.33 -9.16
C GLN A 153 -11.84 -5.32 -8.74
N ASP A 154 -12.86 -5.15 -9.59
CA ASP A 154 -13.98 -4.20 -9.37
C ASP A 154 -13.55 -2.74 -9.15
N TYR A 155 -12.34 -2.37 -9.58
CA TYR A 155 -11.87 -1.00 -9.50
C TYR A 155 -12.52 -0.11 -10.57
N LEU A 156 -13.01 1.04 -10.12
CA LEU A 156 -13.60 2.07 -10.95
C LEU A 156 -12.73 3.33 -10.86
N GLN A 157 -12.12 3.68 -11.99
CA GLN A 157 -11.17 4.79 -12.07
C GLN A 157 -11.82 6.16 -11.83
N THR A 158 -13.06 6.36 -12.30
CA THR A 158 -13.75 7.66 -12.24
C THR A 158 -13.97 8.19 -10.82
N ASN A 159 -14.04 7.30 -9.83
CA ASN A 159 -14.23 7.64 -8.42
C ASN A 159 -13.15 7.01 -7.52
N ASN A 160 -12.03 6.56 -8.11
CA ASN A 160 -10.92 5.88 -7.45
C ASN A 160 -11.38 4.86 -6.39
N SER A 161 -12.33 3.99 -6.75
CA SER A 161 -12.98 3.12 -5.76
C SER A 161 -13.03 1.66 -6.16
N ILE A 162 -12.92 0.80 -5.16
CA ILE A 162 -13.02 -0.64 -5.29
C ILE A 162 -14.46 -1.06 -4.95
N GLY A 163 -15.10 -1.77 -5.87
CA GLY A 163 -16.39 -2.43 -5.64
C GLY A 163 -16.24 -3.88 -5.19
N TYR A 164 -17.39 -4.50 -4.90
CA TYR A 164 -17.48 -5.90 -4.44
C TYR A 164 -18.63 -6.66 -5.12
N THR A 165 -19.13 -6.16 -6.26
CA THR A 165 -20.23 -6.79 -6.99
C THR A 165 -19.82 -8.14 -7.56
N GLN A 166 -18.59 -8.27 -8.10
CA GLN A 166 -18.11 -9.54 -8.63
C GLN A 166 -17.45 -10.40 -7.55
N SER A 167 -16.80 -9.77 -6.56
CA SER A 167 -16.12 -10.52 -5.50
C SER A 167 -16.99 -11.00 -4.34
N GLY A 168 -18.19 -10.43 -4.18
CA GLY A 168 -19.09 -10.80 -3.09
C GLY A 168 -18.78 -10.11 -1.76
N THR A 169 -19.52 -10.46 -0.71
CA THR A 169 -19.26 -10.00 0.66
C THR A 169 -18.16 -10.84 1.33
N GLY A 170 -17.54 -10.32 2.38
CA GLY A 170 -16.54 -11.06 3.15
C GLY A 170 -15.31 -10.24 3.52
N ILE A 171 -14.24 -10.94 3.89
CA ILE A 171 -13.00 -10.34 4.38
C ILE A 171 -12.01 -10.15 3.23
N TYR A 172 -11.51 -8.93 3.11
CA TYR A 172 -10.52 -8.53 2.13
C TYR A 172 -9.28 -7.96 2.80
N TRP A 173 -8.10 -8.32 2.30
CA TRP A 173 -6.83 -7.78 2.76
C TRP A 173 -6.17 -6.93 1.68
N TYR A 174 -5.75 -5.74 2.06
CA TYR A 174 -4.97 -4.82 1.24
C TYR A 174 -3.72 -4.40 1.99
N GLU A 175 -2.60 -4.22 1.28
CA GLU A 175 -1.41 -3.56 1.82
C GLU A 175 -1.20 -2.24 1.08
N PHE A 176 -0.97 -1.18 1.86
CA PHE A 176 -0.66 0.16 1.39
C PHE A 176 0.76 0.52 1.80
N VAL A 177 1.54 1.01 0.85
CA VAL A 177 2.97 1.33 1.05
C VAL A 177 3.25 2.73 0.55
N SER A 178 4.00 3.50 1.34
CA SER A 178 4.53 4.81 0.95
C SER A 178 5.95 4.97 1.50
N ASP A 179 6.79 5.63 0.72
CA ASP A 179 8.17 6.00 1.01
C ASP A 179 8.38 7.53 0.97
N ASP A 180 7.27 8.29 0.91
CA ASP A 180 7.23 9.74 0.69
C ASP A 180 6.20 10.44 1.61
N ALA A 181 6.08 9.97 2.86
CA ALA A 181 5.15 10.51 3.86
C ALA A 181 3.65 10.47 3.46
N GLY A 182 3.29 9.58 2.54
CA GLY A 182 1.91 9.38 2.08
C GLY A 182 1.51 10.27 0.90
N ALA A 183 2.44 10.98 0.27
CA ALA A 183 2.16 11.75 -0.94
C ALA A 183 1.77 10.81 -2.12
N THR A 184 2.47 9.68 -2.23
CA THR A 184 2.18 8.59 -3.16
C THR A 184 2.03 7.29 -2.40
N ILE A 185 0.96 6.56 -2.69
CA ILE A 185 0.64 5.29 -2.01
C ILE A 185 0.45 4.21 -3.07
N THR A 186 1.19 3.12 -2.91
CA THR A 186 1.01 1.88 -3.66
C THR A 186 0.04 0.97 -2.94
N ILE A 187 -0.92 0.38 -3.66
CA ILE A 187 -1.85 -0.61 -3.13
C ILE A 187 -1.56 -2.02 -3.69
N PHE A 188 -1.60 -3.01 -2.81
CA PHE A 188 -1.52 -4.43 -3.15
C PHE A 188 -2.76 -5.16 -2.63
N PRO A 189 -3.55 -5.83 -3.49
CA PRO A 189 -4.55 -6.78 -3.04
C PRO A 189 -3.85 -8.06 -2.55
N LEU A 190 -4.13 -8.48 -1.32
CA LEU A 190 -3.52 -9.69 -0.72
C LEU A 190 -4.45 -10.90 -0.74
N SER A 191 -5.77 -10.68 -0.80
CA SER A 191 -6.77 -11.76 -0.76
C SER A 191 -7.69 -11.79 -1.97
N ARG A 192 -7.43 -10.95 -2.97
CA ARG A 192 -8.13 -10.96 -4.25
C ARG A 192 -7.16 -11.39 -5.34
N PRO A 193 -7.59 -12.21 -6.31
CA PRO A 193 -6.82 -12.40 -7.52
C PRO A 193 -6.50 -11.05 -8.14
N ARG A 194 -5.25 -10.83 -8.53
CA ARG A 194 -4.93 -9.73 -9.43
C ARG A 194 -5.63 -10.04 -10.75
N VAL A 195 -6.54 -9.18 -11.17
CA VAL A 195 -7.19 -9.37 -12.48
C VAL A 195 -6.11 -9.12 -13.53
N ASN A 196 -6.04 -9.98 -14.55
CA ASN A 196 -5.22 -9.67 -15.70
C ASN A 196 -5.87 -8.48 -16.43
N PRO A 197 -5.25 -7.27 -16.44
CA PRO A 197 -5.80 -6.12 -17.16
C PRO A 197 -5.82 -6.34 -18.68
N ASP A 198 -5.20 -7.42 -19.17
CA ASP A 198 -5.15 -7.77 -20.59
C ASP A 198 -6.51 -8.07 -21.20
N TYR A 199 -7.60 -8.16 -20.43
CA TYR A 199 -8.90 -8.51 -20.99
C TYR A 199 -10.11 -7.77 -20.36
N LEU A 200 -10.98 -7.25 -21.23
CA LEU A 200 -12.30 -6.69 -20.88
C LEU A 200 -13.42 -7.52 -21.53
N TYR A 201 -14.33 -8.02 -20.69
CA TYR A 201 -15.60 -8.60 -21.14
C TYR A 201 -16.67 -7.51 -21.20
N SER A 202 -17.39 -7.39 -22.33
CA SER A 202 -18.52 -6.48 -22.47
C SER A 202 -19.75 -7.24 -22.95
N ASN A 203 -20.78 -7.30 -22.10
CA ASN A 203 -22.11 -7.76 -22.49
C ASN A 203 -22.87 -6.57 -23.08
N VAL A 204 -23.06 -6.57 -24.40
CA VAL A 204 -23.54 -5.44 -25.20
C VAL A 204 -24.97 -5.72 -25.65
N SER A 205 -25.93 -4.88 -25.26
CA SER A 205 -27.29 -4.94 -25.80
C SER A 205 -27.36 -4.36 -27.21
N ASN A 206 -28.28 -4.88 -28.03
CA ASN A 206 -28.49 -4.43 -29.40
C ASN A 206 -28.88 -2.93 -29.46
N GLY A 207 -28.19 -2.15 -30.31
CA GLY A 207 -28.43 -0.70 -30.46
C GLY A 207 -27.65 0.19 -29.48
N THR A 208 -26.86 -0.39 -28.56
CA THR A 208 -26.02 0.35 -27.61
C THR A 208 -24.54 0.31 -28.03
N SER A 209 -23.80 1.41 -27.86
CA SER A 209 -22.34 1.40 -28.08
C SER A 209 -21.66 0.46 -27.08
N ALA A 210 -21.05 -0.61 -27.58
CA ALA A 210 -20.34 -1.62 -26.79
C ALA A 210 -19.24 -1.09 -25.86
N VAL A 211 -18.60 0.03 -26.21
CA VAL A 211 -17.43 0.52 -25.49
C VAL A 211 -17.51 2.04 -25.35
N ASN A 212 -17.99 2.50 -24.19
CA ASN A 212 -17.67 3.83 -23.69
C ASN A 212 -16.81 3.66 -22.44
N THR A 213 -15.52 3.38 -22.62
CA THR A 213 -14.60 3.33 -21.48
C THR A 213 -13.34 4.09 -21.81
N THR A 214 -13.09 5.12 -21.02
CA THR A 214 -11.84 5.87 -20.86
C THR A 214 -10.64 4.99 -20.46
N ASN A 215 -10.77 3.66 -20.49
CA ASN A 215 -9.86 2.68 -19.90
C ASN A 215 -9.15 1.79 -20.94
N VAL A 216 -9.34 2.03 -22.25
CA VAL A 216 -8.72 1.21 -23.30
C VAL A 216 -7.19 1.34 -23.32
N SER A 217 -6.61 2.32 -22.62
CA SER A 217 -5.16 2.55 -22.61
C SER A 217 -4.29 1.35 -22.18
N VAL A 218 -4.86 0.31 -21.55
CA VAL A 218 -4.13 -0.87 -21.04
C VAL A 218 -4.72 -2.23 -21.41
N ILE A 219 -5.79 -2.28 -22.22
CA ILE A 219 -6.49 -3.55 -22.53
C ILE A 219 -5.89 -4.20 -23.78
N SER A 220 -5.48 -5.46 -23.65
CA SER A 220 -4.91 -6.28 -24.74
C SER A 220 -5.97 -7.12 -25.49
N LYS A 221 -7.16 -7.31 -24.90
CA LYS A 221 -8.25 -8.15 -25.42
C LYS A 221 -9.63 -7.61 -25.01
N LEU A 222 -10.54 -7.50 -25.94
CA LEU A 222 -11.96 -7.17 -25.76
C LEU A 222 -12.78 -8.37 -26.23
N ILE A 223 -13.75 -8.84 -25.44
CA ILE A 223 -14.73 -9.86 -25.87
C ILE A 223 -16.12 -9.25 -25.82
N LEU A 224 -16.80 -9.34 -26.95
CA LEU A 224 -18.16 -8.86 -27.18
C LEU A 224 -19.13 -10.03 -27.15
N ASP A 225 -20.12 -9.94 -26.27
CA ASP A 225 -21.22 -10.90 -26.15
C ASP A 225 -22.56 -10.15 -26.05
N ASN A 226 -23.66 -10.79 -26.42
CA ASN A 226 -25.04 -10.29 -26.25
C ASN A 226 -25.85 -11.17 -25.27
N GLY A 227 -25.25 -12.25 -24.72
CA GLY A 227 -25.92 -13.20 -23.83
C GLY A 227 -27.10 -13.98 -24.45
N ALA A 228 -27.43 -13.70 -25.72
CA ALA A 228 -28.49 -14.30 -26.51
C ALA A 228 -27.95 -14.64 -27.92
N ALA A 229 -28.58 -15.60 -28.62
CA ALA A 229 -28.16 -16.11 -29.93
C ALA A 229 -28.33 -15.12 -31.12
N GLY A 230 -28.45 -13.81 -30.85
CA GLY A 230 -28.72 -12.78 -31.86
C GLY A 230 -27.51 -11.90 -32.18
N ALA A 231 -27.43 -11.45 -33.44
CA ALA A 231 -26.39 -10.54 -33.93
C ALA A 231 -26.43 -9.18 -33.21
N LEU A 232 -25.26 -8.56 -33.04
CA LEU A 232 -25.08 -7.18 -32.57
C LEU A 232 -25.19 -6.22 -33.76
N ALA A 233 -26.12 -5.25 -33.74
CA ALA A 233 -26.32 -4.37 -34.88
C ALA A 233 -25.28 -3.25 -35.00
N ASN A 234 -24.93 -2.55 -33.90
CA ASN A 234 -24.03 -1.38 -33.93
C ASN A 234 -23.08 -1.39 -32.73
N VAL A 235 -21.80 -1.71 -32.96
CA VAL A 235 -20.75 -1.79 -31.93
C VAL A 235 -19.68 -0.75 -32.25
N LYS A 236 -19.41 0.16 -31.31
CA LYS A 236 -18.27 1.07 -31.39
C LYS A 236 -17.14 0.58 -30.50
N VAL A 237 -15.92 0.53 -31.03
CA VAL A 237 -14.69 0.22 -30.31
C VAL A 237 -13.72 1.38 -30.48
N THR A 238 -13.30 1.98 -29.37
CA THR A 238 -12.30 3.05 -29.37
C THR A 238 -10.95 2.48 -28.98
N PHE A 239 -9.92 2.71 -29.78
CA PHE A 239 -8.55 2.29 -29.51
C PHE A 239 -7.87 3.21 -28.47
N PRO A 240 -6.76 2.80 -27.87
CA PRO A 240 -5.94 3.65 -27.00
C PRO A 240 -5.58 4.98 -27.67
N SER A 241 -5.68 6.10 -26.93
CA SER A 241 -5.26 7.43 -27.41
C SER A 241 -3.75 7.66 -27.36
N TYR A 242 -3.03 6.88 -26.55
CA TYR A 242 -1.58 6.95 -26.38
C TYR A 242 -0.95 5.55 -26.38
N PRO A 243 -1.00 4.84 -27.52
CA PRO A 243 -0.47 3.48 -27.56
C PRO A 243 1.06 3.43 -27.48
N MET A 244 1.58 2.39 -26.84
CA MET A 244 3.01 2.08 -26.82
C MET A 244 3.41 1.28 -28.05
N ASP A 245 4.65 1.44 -28.50
CA ASP A 245 5.17 0.63 -29.62
C ASP A 245 5.02 -0.87 -29.33
N GLY A 246 4.47 -1.62 -30.28
CA GLY A 246 4.19 -3.04 -30.13
C GLY A 246 2.92 -3.38 -29.33
N GLN A 247 2.13 -2.39 -28.87
CA GLN A 247 0.89 -2.67 -28.15
C GLN A 247 -0.08 -3.47 -29.03
N PHE A 248 -0.62 -4.57 -28.49
CA PHE A 248 -1.61 -5.42 -29.16
C PHE A 248 -3.01 -5.20 -28.60
N LEU A 249 -4.02 -5.22 -29.47
CA LEU A 249 -5.44 -5.20 -29.12
C LEU A 249 -6.17 -6.27 -29.93
N SER A 250 -6.74 -7.26 -29.24
CA SER A 250 -7.66 -8.25 -29.81
C SER A 250 -9.11 -7.84 -29.56
N ILE A 251 -9.97 -7.90 -30.58
CA ILE A 251 -11.43 -7.73 -30.45
C ILE A 251 -12.08 -9.04 -30.87
N SER A 252 -12.60 -9.79 -29.92
CA SER A 252 -13.30 -11.06 -30.13
C SER A 252 -14.81 -10.88 -29.98
N SER A 253 -15.60 -11.65 -30.71
CA SER A 253 -17.05 -11.71 -30.46
C SER A 253 -17.59 -13.12 -30.58
N ASN A 254 -18.49 -13.49 -29.66
CA ASN A 254 -19.21 -14.77 -29.71
C ASN A 254 -20.35 -14.74 -30.74
N VAL A 255 -20.90 -13.55 -31.03
CA VAL A 255 -22.00 -13.33 -31.97
C VAL A 255 -21.57 -12.48 -33.15
N SER A 256 -22.29 -12.53 -34.27
CA SER A 256 -21.97 -11.67 -35.40
C SER A 256 -22.26 -10.20 -35.09
N VAL A 257 -21.35 -9.30 -35.48
CA VAL A 257 -21.49 -7.84 -35.43
C VAL A 257 -21.74 -7.32 -36.84
N THR A 258 -22.90 -6.73 -37.06
CA THR A 258 -23.35 -6.23 -38.38
C THR A 258 -22.72 -4.88 -38.73
N ASN A 259 -22.65 -3.94 -37.78
CA ASN A 259 -21.93 -2.67 -37.97
C ASN A 259 -20.94 -2.47 -36.83
N LEU A 260 -19.65 -2.56 -37.16
CA LEU A 260 -18.52 -2.32 -36.28
C LEU A 260 -17.87 -0.99 -36.63
N PHE A 261 -17.76 -0.11 -35.64
CA PHE A 261 -17.14 1.21 -35.76
C PHE A 261 -15.84 1.23 -34.95
N LEU A 262 -14.71 1.08 -35.64
CA LEU A 262 -13.39 1.22 -35.03
C LEU A 262 -12.94 2.68 -35.09
N THR A 263 -12.66 3.27 -33.94
CA THR A 263 -12.22 4.66 -33.82
C THR A 263 -10.91 4.76 -33.04
N ALA A 264 -9.98 5.59 -33.50
CA ALA A 264 -8.69 5.82 -32.84
C ALA A 264 -8.26 7.27 -33.07
N GLY A 265 -7.38 7.80 -32.21
CA GLY A 265 -6.67 9.06 -32.50
C GLY A 265 -5.64 8.88 -33.62
N ASN A 266 -5.11 7.67 -33.78
CA ASN A 266 -4.20 7.27 -34.86
C ASN A 266 -4.94 6.66 -36.06
N THR A 267 -4.27 6.51 -37.19
CA THR A 267 -4.84 5.77 -38.33
C THR A 267 -4.91 4.27 -38.03
N ILE A 268 -6.04 3.64 -38.38
CA ILE A 268 -6.23 2.18 -38.34
C ILE A 268 -6.12 1.63 -39.76
N ASN A 269 -5.06 0.86 -40.02
CA ASN A 269 -4.87 0.12 -41.26
C ASN A 269 -5.50 -1.28 -41.16
N GLY A 270 -6.29 -1.65 -42.16
CA GLY A 270 -7.03 -2.93 -42.16
C GLY A 270 -8.36 -2.89 -41.42
N ASN A 271 -8.98 -1.70 -41.32
CA ASN A 271 -10.28 -1.48 -40.69
C ASN A 271 -11.36 -2.41 -41.29
N THR A 272 -12.26 -2.93 -40.45
CA THR A 272 -13.40 -3.75 -40.85
C THR A 272 -14.67 -3.18 -40.23
N THR A 273 -15.77 -3.25 -40.99
CA THR A 273 -17.09 -2.78 -40.57
C THR A 273 -17.99 -3.88 -40.03
N THR A 274 -17.51 -5.13 -40.01
CA THR A 274 -18.23 -6.30 -39.51
C THR A 274 -17.29 -7.21 -38.73
N LEU A 275 -17.85 -8.06 -37.87
CA LEU A 275 -17.13 -9.17 -37.24
C LEU A 275 -18.04 -10.40 -37.23
N SER A 276 -17.58 -11.53 -37.76
CA SER A 276 -18.33 -12.79 -37.67
C SER A 276 -18.43 -13.28 -36.22
N GLY A 277 -19.47 -14.05 -35.93
CA GLY A 277 -19.58 -14.71 -34.62
C GLY A 277 -18.45 -15.71 -34.41
N ASN A 278 -18.11 -15.97 -33.16
CA ASN A 278 -17.01 -16.82 -32.73
C ASN A 278 -15.67 -16.49 -33.41
N SER A 279 -15.43 -15.20 -33.69
CA SER A 279 -14.25 -14.73 -34.42
C SER A 279 -13.54 -13.61 -33.66
N HIS A 280 -12.34 -13.24 -34.10
CA HIS A 280 -11.60 -12.14 -33.51
C HIS A 280 -10.83 -11.32 -34.54
N LEU A 281 -10.40 -10.13 -34.12
CA LEU A 281 -9.58 -9.19 -34.89
C LEU A 281 -8.37 -8.82 -34.05
N GLY A 282 -7.15 -9.00 -34.56
CA GLY A 282 -5.93 -8.54 -33.91
C GLY A 282 -5.38 -7.26 -34.54
N TYR A 283 -5.02 -6.29 -33.70
CA TYR A 283 -4.33 -5.06 -34.13
C TYR A 283 -3.07 -4.82 -33.30
N THR A 284 -1.99 -4.38 -33.96
CA THR A 284 -0.73 -3.99 -33.31
C THR A 284 -0.40 -2.54 -33.64
N PHE A 285 -0.04 -1.73 -32.63
CA PHE A 285 0.45 -0.38 -32.84
C PHE A 285 1.94 -0.39 -33.19
N VAL A 286 2.31 0.37 -34.21
CA VAL A 286 3.70 0.57 -34.63
C VAL A 286 4.01 2.06 -34.54
N ASN A 287 4.84 2.43 -33.57
CA ASN A 287 5.13 3.82 -33.23
C ASN A 287 5.88 4.55 -34.35
N SER A 288 6.81 3.87 -35.03
CA SER A 288 7.54 4.44 -36.17
C SER A 288 6.62 4.85 -37.33
N ALA A 289 5.45 4.23 -37.45
CA ALA A 289 4.44 4.56 -38.44
C ALA A 289 3.32 5.46 -37.87
N GLY A 290 3.15 5.52 -36.55
CA GLY A 290 2.04 6.20 -35.88
C GLY A 290 0.67 5.58 -36.18
N LYS A 291 0.62 4.27 -36.47
CA LYS A 291 -0.58 3.57 -36.95
C LYS A 291 -0.81 2.24 -36.25
N TRP A 292 -2.07 1.84 -36.22
CA TRP A 292 -2.48 0.47 -35.91
C TRP A 292 -2.54 -0.35 -37.19
N PHE A 293 -1.93 -1.53 -37.17
CA PHE A 293 -2.00 -2.49 -38.27
C PHE A 293 -2.81 -3.71 -37.83
N ARG A 294 -3.70 -4.20 -38.70
CA ARG A 294 -4.33 -5.51 -38.51
C ARG A 294 -3.28 -6.60 -38.68
N THR A 295 -3.10 -7.44 -37.66
CA THR A 295 -2.01 -8.41 -37.61
C THR A 295 -2.46 -9.87 -37.56
N GLN A 296 -3.74 -10.16 -37.29
CA GLN A 296 -4.29 -11.53 -37.34
C GLN A 296 -5.77 -11.57 -37.83
N LEU A 297 -6.11 -12.66 -38.52
CA LEU A 297 -7.46 -13.09 -38.93
C LEU A 297 -7.84 -14.34 -38.13
#